data_AF-A0A2K3JR19-F1
#
_entry.id   AF-A0A2K3JR19-F1
#
_cell.length_a   1.000
_cell.length_b   1.000
_cell.length_c   1.000
_cell.angle_alpha   90.00
_cell.angle_beta   90.00
_cell.angle_gamma   90.00
#
_symmetry.space_group_name_H-M   'P 1'
#
loop_
_entity.id
_entity.type
_entity.pdbx_description
1 polymer ?
#
loop_
_entity_poly.entity_id
_entity_poly.type
_entity_poly.pdbx_seq_one_letter_code
_entity_poly.pdbx_strand_id
1 'polypeptide(L)'
;PGTLRFGVVQKGPLWIIFQRNMVITLKQELLVSSDKTIDGRGANVQIRDGAGITLQFVNNVIIHGLRIKNIKSRNGGMIRDSFDHVGLRTRSDGDAISIYGSSNIWIDHLSLSNCEDGLVDVIYGSTAVTISNCHLTKHNDSCVSFNGTCHFVYEHFR
;
A
#
# COMPACT_ATOMS: atom_id res chain seq x y z
N PRO A 1 10.33 12.04 -13.15
CA PRO A 1 11.18 11.93 -11.94
C PRO A 1 10.65 12.82 -10.81
N GLY A 2 10.82 12.42 -9.54
CA GLY A 2 10.43 13.24 -8.36
C GLY A 2 9.04 12.97 -7.77
N THR A 3 8.27 12.02 -8.28
CA THR A 3 6.99 11.59 -7.70
C THR A 3 7.11 10.20 -7.07
N LEU A 4 6.24 9.89 -6.10
CA LEU A 4 6.17 8.55 -5.50
C LEU A 4 5.94 7.47 -6.58
N ARG A 5 4.99 7.70 -7.51
CA ARG A 5 4.72 6.78 -8.63
C ARG A 5 5.94 6.52 -9.50
N PHE A 6 6.77 7.54 -9.75
CA PHE A 6 8.00 7.34 -10.48
C PHE A 6 8.97 6.42 -9.71
N GLY A 7 9.15 6.64 -8.40
CA GLY A 7 10.08 5.86 -7.59
C GLY A 7 9.71 4.39 -7.43
N VAL A 8 8.44 4.10 -7.14
CA VAL A 8 7.99 2.73 -6.81
C VAL A 8 8.04 1.74 -7.97
N VAL A 9 8.18 2.22 -9.21
CA VAL A 9 8.27 1.37 -10.40
C VAL A 9 9.68 1.28 -10.97
N GLN A 10 10.69 1.92 -10.36
CA GLN A 10 12.06 1.84 -10.89
C GLN A 10 12.67 0.44 -10.80
N LYS A 11 13.68 0.19 -11.64
CA LYS A 11 14.45 -1.06 -11.62
C LYS A 11 15.25 -1.20 -10.32
N GLY A 12 15.32 -2.44 -9.84
CA GLY A 12 16.16 -2.83 -8.72
C GLY A 12 15.71 -2.28 -7.37
N PRO A 13 16.48 -2.57 -6.30
CA PRO A 13 16.16 -2.14 -4.96
C PRO A 13 16.17 -0.62 -4.80
N LEU A 14 15.12 -0.05 -4.21
CA LEU A 14 15.10 1.37 -3.84
C LEU A 14 14.43 1.64 -2.50
N TRP A 15 15.07 2.50 -1.72
CA TRP A 15 14.55 3.08 -0.49
C TRP A 15 14.03 4.49 -0.76
N ILE A 16 12.72 4.67 -0.71
CA ILE A 16 12.02 5.90 -1.06
C ILE A 16 11.67 6.64 0.23
N ILE A 17 12.27 7.83 0.39
CA ILE A 17 12.01 8.76 1.49
C ILE A 17 11.33 10.03 0.99
N PHE A 18 10.84 10.85 1.92
CA PHE A 18 10.14 12.09 1.62
C PHE A 18 10.89 13.28 2.20
N GLN A 19 11.19 14.27 1.36
CA GLN A 19 11.95 15.47 1.75
C GLN A 19 11.19 16.37 2.74
N ARG A 20 9.85 16.33 2.72
CA ARG A 20 8.98 17.19 3.53
C ARG A 20 7.61 16.55 3.73
N ASN A 21 6.86 17.09 4.68
CA ASN A 21 5.45 16.79 4.86
C ASN A 21 4.69 16.95 3.55
N MET A 22 3.81 16.01 3.23
CA MET A 22 3.03 16.07 2.01
C MET A 22 1.73 15.29 2.09
N VAL A 23 0.76 15.75 1.29
CA VAL A 23 -0.50 15.06 1.01
C VAL A 23 -0.47 14.61 -0.44
N ILE A 24 -0.70 13.32 -0.67
CA ILE A 24 -0.70 12.69 -1.99
C ILE A 24 -2.11 12.16 -2.26
N THR A 25 -2.72 12.65 -3.33
CA THR A 25 -3.99 12.11 -3.83
C THR A 25 -3.72 11.30 -5.09
N LEU A 26 -3.89 9.99 -4.98
CA LEU A 26 -3.72 9.07 -6.09
C LEU A 26 -4.96 9.08 -6.99
N LYS A 27 -4.78 9.38 -8.27
CA LYS A 27 -5.87 9.38 -9.26
C LYS A 27 -6.34 7.97 -9.62
N GLN A 28 -5.42 7.02 -9.60
CA GLN A 28 -5.60 5.58 -9.82
C GLN A 28 -4.64 4.84 -8.87
N GLU A 29 -4.82 3.53 -8.69
CA GLU A 29 -3.99 2.72 -7.80
C GLU A 29 -2.49 2.95 -8.02
N LEU A 30 -1.74 2.89 -6.92
CA LEU A 30 -0.29 2.91 -6.95
C LEU A 30 0.22 1.47 -6.90
N LEU A 31 0.55 0.90 -8.06
CA LEU A 31 1.29 -0.35 -8.13
C LEU A 31 2.75 -0.11 -7.75
N VAL A 32 3.29 -0.97 -6.90
CA VAL A 32 4.67 -0.93 -6.42
C VAL A 32 5.37 -2.19 -6.94
N SER A 33 6.53 -2.02 -7.58
CA SER A 33 7.33 -3.17 -8.03
C SER A 33 8.15 -3.76 -6.87
N SER A 34 8.74 -4.95 -7.08
CA SER A 34 9.56 -5.63 -6.06
C SER A 34 10.76 -4.79 -5.59
N ASP A 35 11.32 -5.18 -4.45
CA ASP A 35 12.51 -4.60 -3.82
C ASP A 35 12.34 -3.10 -3.53
N LYS A 36 11.26 -2.75 -2.84
CA LYS A 36 10.95 -1.35 -2.51
C LYS A 36 10.75 -1.18 -1.02
N THR A 37 11.29 -0.09 -0.51
CA THR A 37 10.90 0.44 0.79
C THR A 37 10.29 1.82 0.58
N ILE A 38 9.07 2.03 1.07
CA ILE A 38 8.45 3.35 1.17
C ILE A 38 8.47 3.74 2.64
N ASP A 39 9.29 4.73 2.97
CA ASP A 39 9.60 5.11 4.35
C ASP A 39 9.16 6.54 4.63
N GLY A 40 8.09 6.67 5.40
CA GLY A 40 7.53 7.94 5.85
C GLY A 40 8.26 8.58 7.03
N ARG A 41 9.31 7.97 7.60
CA ARG A 41 10.01 8.57 8.75
C ARG A 41 10.59 9.94 8.41
N GLY A 42 10.56 10.84 9.39
CA GLY A 42 11.04 12.21 9.24
C GLY A 42 10.07 13.17 8.53
N ALA A 43 8.95 12.68 7.99
CA ALA A 43 7.92 13.51 7.36
C ALA A 43 6.50 13.03 7.64
N ASN A 44 5.55 13.96 7.76
CA ASN A 44 4.14 13.62 7.82
C ASN A 44 3.59 13.40 6.39
N VAL A 45 3.60 12.14 5.95
CA VAL A 45 3.18 11.73 4.61
C VAL A 45 1.78 11.12 4.66
N GLN A 46 0.87 11.71 3.90
CA GLN A 46 -0.55 11.33 3.91
C GLN A 46 -1.00 10.95 2.51
N ILE A 47 -1.50 9.73 2.32
CA ILE A 47 -2.17 9.29 1.09
C ILE A 47 -3.67 9.32 1.35
N ARG A 48 -4.42 10.15 0.61
CA ARG A 48 -5.86 10.31 0.89
C ARG A 48 -6.71 10.81 -0.27
N ASP A 49 -8.01 10.61 -0.10
CA ASP A 49 -9.10 11.14 -0.93
C ASP A 49 -8.97 10.69 -2.41
N GLY A 50 -8.37 9.52 -2.61
CA GLY A 50 -8.00 8.94 -3.90
C GLY A 50 -7.91 7.41 -3.81
N ALA A 51 -7.19 6.79 -4.74
CA ALA A 51 -6.95 5.34 -4.75
C ALA A 51 -5.92 4.90 -3.70
N GLY A 52 -5.87 3.59 -3.45
CA GLY A 52 -4.92 2.94 -2.54
C GLY A 52 -3.61 2.48 -3.19
N ILE A 53 -2.86 1.67 -2.45
CA ILE A 53 -1.61 1.04 -2.86
C ILE A 53 -1.87 -0.44 -3.17
N THR A 54 -1.29 -0.94 -4.25
CA THR A 54 -1.43 -2.34 -4.67
C THR A 54 -0.06 -3.00 -4.79
N LEU A 55 0.12 -4.10 -4.05
CA LEU A 55 1.28 -4.99 -4.12
C LEU A 55 0.83 -6.27 -4.85
N GLN A 56 0.98 -6.29 -6.17
CA GLN A 56 0.50 -7.38 -7.02
C GLN A 56 1.69 -8.14 -7.64
N PHE A 57 1.77 -9.45 -7.38
CA PHE A 57 2.83 -10.34 -7.87
C PHE A 57 4.25 -9.83 -7.57
N VAL A 58 4.44 -9.22 -6.40
CA VAL A 58 5.72 -8.65 -5.99
C VAL A 58 6.32 -9.38 -4.81
N ASN A 59 7.61 -9.16 -4.62
CA ASN A 59 8.35 -9.66 -3.49
C ASN A 59 9.17 -8.55 -2.82
N ASN A 60 9.46 -8.72 -1.53
CA ASN A 60 10.39 -7.88 -0.79
C ASN A 60 9.99 -6.39 -0.81
N VAL A 61 8.83 -6.09 -0.22
CA VAL A 61 8.31 -4.71 -0.12
C VAL A 61 8.04 -4.34 1.33
N ILE A 62 8.50 -3.17 1.72
CA ILE A 62 8.24 -2.56 3.04
C ILE A 62 7.46 -1.26 2.83
N ILE A 63 6.34 -1.11 3.55
CA ILE A 63 5.60 0.15 3.62
C ILE A 63 5.57 0.57 5.10
N HIS A 64 6.23 1.69 5.39
CA HIS A 64 6.46 2.12 6.76
C HIS A 64 6.11 3.60 7.00
N GLY A 65 5.48 3.88 8.13
CA GLY A 65 5.33 5.25 8.64
C GLY A 65 4.40 6.17 7.83
N LEU A 66 3.46 5.62 7.06
CA LEU A 66 2.49 6.40 6.27
C LEU A 66 1.15 6.55 6.99
N ARG A 67 0.43 7.62 6.64
CA ARG A 67 -0.98 7.81 7.03
C ARG A 67 -1.86 7.67 5.79
N ILE A 68 -2.67 6.63 5.72
CA ILE A 68 -3.55 6.37 4.58
C ILE A 68 -5.00 6.46 5.05
N LYS A 69 -5.80 7.31 4.41
CA LYS A 69 -7.20 7.46 4.81
C LYS A 69 -8.11 7.91 3.69
N ASN A 70 -9.42 7.74 3.85
CA ASN A 70 -10.40 8.20 2.86
C ASN A 70 -10.10 7.63 1.47
N ILE A 71 -9.66 6.38 1.41
CA ILE A 71 -9.44 5.72 0.13
C ILE A 71 -10.79 5.39 -0.47
N LYS A 72 -10.86 5.61 -1.78
CA LYS A 72 -12.05 5.42 -2.59
C LYS A 72 -11.71 4.58 -3.79
N SER A 73 -12.70 3.81 -4.22
CA SER A 73 -12.66 3.13 -5.49
C SER A 73 -12.47 4.16 -6.62
N ARG A 74 -11.51 3.90 -7.51
CA ARG A 74 -11.18 4.74 -8.66
C ARG A 74 -11.27 3.92 -9.93
N ASN A 75 -11.58 4.61 -11.03
CA ASN A 75 -11.53 4.01 -12.35
C ASN A 75 -10.12 3.50 -12.63
N GLY A 76 -10.06 2.32 -13.24
CA GLY A 76 -8.83 1.75 -13.77
C GLY A 76 -8.34 2.47 -15.02
N GLY A 77 -7.58 1.77 -15.86
CA GLY A 77 -6.99 2.29 -17.08
C GLY A 77 -5.58 1.75 -17.30
N MET A 78 -4.81 2.39 -18.18
CA MET A 78 -3.42 2.04 -18.40
C MET A 78 -2.56 2.56 -17.25
N ILE A 79 -2.07 1.68 -16.39
CA ILE A 79 -1.28 2.02 -15.21
C ILE A 79 0.09 1.35 -15.32
N ARG A 80 1.14 2.14 -15.05
CA ARG A 80 2.51 1.64 -14.97
C ARG A 80 2.69 0.85 -13.67
N ASP A 81 3.10 -0.40 -13.78
CA ASP A 81 3.30 -1.34 -12.66
C ASP A 81 4.77 -1.74 -12.48
N SER A 82 5.60 -1.62 -13.52
CA SER A 82 7.04 -1.81 -13.48
C SER A 82 7.79 -0.72 -14.27
N PHE A 83 9.12 -0.83 -14.32
CA PHE A 83 9.93 0.12 -15.06
C PHE A 83 9.67 0.08 -16.56
N ASP A 84 9.29 -1.06 -17.12
CA ASP A 84 9.16 -1.33 -18.55
C ASP A 84 7.75 -1.74 -18.98
N HIS A 85 6.83 -1.92 -18.04
CA HIS A 85 5.47 -2.39 -18.32
C HIS A 85 4.39 -1.37 -17.91
N VAL A 86 3.32 -1.33 -18.70
CA VAL A 86 2.09 -0.59 -18.43
C VAL A 86 0.93 -1.54 -18.75
N GLY A 87 0.17 -1.91 -17.73
CA GLY A 87 -0.95 -2.84 -17.85
C GLY A 87 -2.30 -2.14 -17.83
N LEU A 88 -3.30 -2.76 -18.45
CA LEU A 88 -4.69 -2.38 -18.27
C LEU A 88 -5.19 -2.89 -16.91
N ARG A 89 -5.72 -1.97 -16.09
CA ARG A 89 -6.31 -2.26 -14.78
C ARG A 89 -7.80 -1.95 -14.80
N THR A 90 -8.60 -2.76 -14.11
CA THR A 90 -10.01 -2.49 -13.85
C THR A 90 -10.18 -1.47 -12.73
N ARG A 91 -11.43 -1.15 -12.40
CA ARG A 91 -11.77 -0.34 -11.22
C ARG A 91 -11.13 -0.97 -9.97
N SER A 92 -10.57 -0.12 -9.11
CA SER A 92 -9.99 -0.54 -7.83
C SER A 92 -11.07 -0.76 -6.79
N ASP A 93 -10.85 -1.65 -5.83
CA ASP A 93 -11.89 -2.00 -4.85
C ASP A 93 -12.11 -0.89 -3.82
N GLY A 94 -11.02 -0.20 -3.44
CA GLY A 94 -11.08 0.92 -2.49
C GLY A 94 -10.33 0.66 -1.19
N ASP A 95 -9.48 -0.38 -1.17
CA ASP A 95 -8.62 -0.70 -0.04
C ASP A 95 -7.50 0.31 0.16
N ALA A 96 -7.07 0.51 1.40
CA ALA A 96 -5.86 1.28 1.65
C ALA A 96 -4.61 0.59 1.06
N ILE A 97 -4.47 -0.72 1.29
CA ILE A 97 -3.39 -1.57 0.78
C ILE A 97 -3.96 -2.93 0.35
N SER A 98 -3.81 -3.29 -0.91
CA SER A 98 -4.14 -4.64 -1.41
C SER A 98 -2.87 -5.42 -1.71
N ILE A 99 -2.72 -6.61 -1.13
CA ILE A 99 -1.59 -7.52 -1.30
C ILE A 99 -2.09 -8.78 -2.02
N TYR A 100 -1.67 -8.95 -3.27
CA TYR A 100 -2.20 -9.96 -4.19
C TYR A 100 -1.06 -10.83 -4.74
N GLY A 101 -1.08 -12.14 -4.46
CA GLY A 101 -0.08 -13.09 -4.97
C GLY A 101 1.36 -12.70 -4.68
N SER A 102 1.61 -12.07 -3.53
CA SER A 102 2.89 -11.45 -3.20
C SER A 102 3.55 -12.11 -1.99
N SER A 103 4.86 -11.92 -1.83
CA SER A 103 5.63 -12.54 -0.74
C SER A 103 6.64 -11.63 -0.08
N ASN A 104 7.01 -11.90 1.17
CA ASN A 104 8.00 -11.12 1.92
C ASN A 104 7.61 -9.62 1.99
N ILE A 105 6.44 -9.37 2.57
CA ILE A 105 5.86 -8.02 2.67
C ILE A 105 5.82 -7.60 4.12
N TRP A 106 6.22 -6.36 4.41
CA TRP A 106 6.13 -5.80 5.75
C TRP A 106 5.37 -4.47 5.74
N ILE A 107 4.22 -4.47 6.39
CA ILE A 107 3.37 -3.31 6.60
C ILE A 107 3.52 -2.87 8.05
N ASP A 108 4.13 -1.70 8.28
CA ASP A 108 4.59 -1.33 9.62
C ASP A 108 4.32 0.14 9.97
N HIS A 109 3.93 0.42 11.21
CA HIS A 109 3.71 1.78 11.71
C HIS A 109 2.79 2.65 10.84
N LEU A 110 1.78 2.03 10.21
CA LEU A 110 0.81 2.76 9.41
C LEU A 110 -0.35 3.26 10.26
N SER A 111 -0.89 4.42 9.93
CA SER A 111 -2.21 4.85 10.41
C SER A 111 -3.21 4.74 9.26
N LEU A 112 -4.12 3.77 9.34
CA LEU A 112 -5.10 3.47 8.30
C LEU A 112 -6.52 3.74 8.81
N SER A 113 -7.36 4.45 8.04
CA SER A 113 -8.75 4.72 8.46
C SER A 113 -9.69 5.11 7.33
N ASN A 114 -11.00 4.83 7.50
CA ASN A 114 -12.08 5.33 6.65
C ASN A 114 -11.86 5.05 5.15
N CYS A 115 -11.54 3.82 4.79
CA CYS A 115 -11.45 3.40 3.38
C CYS A 115 -12.83 2.91 2.90
N GLU A 116 -12.99 2.71 1.58
CA GLU A 116 -14.29 2.33 1.01
C GLU A 116 -14.61 0.86 1.20
N ASP A 117 -13.60 -0.02 1.11
CA ASP A 117 -13.78 -1.47 1.17
C ASP A 117 -12.97 -2.15 2.30
N GLY A 118 -11.64 -2.18 2.22
CA GLY A 118 -10.78 -2.70 3.28
C GLY A 118 -9.69 -1.72 3.73
N LEU A 119 -9.05 -1.99 4.87
CA LEU A 119 -7.80 -1.29 5.24
C LEU A 119 -6.58 -1.99 4.65
N VAL A 120 -6.45 -3.30 4.92
CA VAL A 120 -5.40 -4.14 4.31
C VAL A 120 -6.01 -5.46 3.88
N ASP A 121 -5.83 -5.81 2.61
CA ASP A 121 -6.29 -7.08 2.06
C ASP A 121 -5.12 -7.96 1.66
N VAL A 122 -5.11 -9.21 2.11
CA VAL A 122 -4.05 -10.19 1.82
C VAL A 122 -4.65 -11.42 1.16
N ILE A 123 -4.54 -11.49 -0.16
CA ILE A 123 -5.28 -12.45 -0.98
C ILE A 123 -4.39 -13.14 -2.03
N TYR A 124 -5.01 -14.08 -2.75
CA TYR A 124 -4.44 -14.81 -3.88
C TYR A 124 -3.13 -15.55 -3.53
N GLY A 125 -3.12 -16.26 -2.39
CA GLY A 125 -1.97 -17.09 -2.00
C GLY A 125 -0.74 -16.28 -1.57
N SER A 126 -0.92 -15.03 -1.16
CA SER A 126 0.16 -14.24 -0.56
C SER A 126 0.70 -14.91 0.72
N THR A 127 2.01 -14.78 0.94
CA THR A 127 2.74 -15.52 1.99
C THR A 127 3.86 -14.67 2.58
N ALA A 128 4.29 -14.96 3.81
CA ALA A 128 5.35 -14.20 4.50
C ALA A 128 5.02 -12.69 4.56
N VAL A 129 3.77 -12.38 4.90
CA VAL A 129 3.30 -11.02 5.16
C VAL A 129 3.33 -10.77 6.66
N THR A 130 3.97 -9.68 7.08
CA THR A 130 3.95 -9.18 8.45
C THR A 130 3.22 -7.86 8.49
N ILE A 131 2.24 -7.75 9.38
CA ILE A 131 1.58 -6.47 9.70
C ILE A 131 1.82 -6.18 11.17
N SER A 132 2.49 -5.07 11.46
CA SER A 132 2.91 -4.72 12.82
C SER A 132 2.75 -3.23 13.13
N ASN A 133 2.53 -2.89 14.40
CA ASN A 133 2.52 -1.52 14.91
C ASN A 133 1.57 -0.55 14.17
N CYS A 134 0.52 -1.08 13.53
CA CYS A 134 -0.41 -0.28 12.75
C CYS A 134 -1.60 0.18 13.61
N HIS A 135 -2.03 1.41 13.41
CA HIS A 135 -3.24 1.96 14.00
C HIS A 135 -4.38 1.92 12.97
N LEU A 136 -5.28 0.96 13.13
CA LEU A 136 -6.38 0.66 12.20
C LEU A 136 -7.71 1.08 12.85
N THR A 137 -8.43 2.05 12.26
CA THR A 137 -9.66 2.57 12.86
C THR A 137 -10.75 2.93 11.84
N LYS A 138 -12.00 2.99 12.32
CA LYS A 138 -13.18 3.52 11.58
C LYS A 138 -13.37 2.85 10.22
N HIS A 139 -13.69 1.55 10.26
CA HIS A 139 -14.02 0.75 9.08
C HIS A 139 -15.25 -0.12 9.39
N ASN A 140 -16.22 -0.19 8.47
CA ASN A 140 -17.50 -0.89 8.67
C ASN A 140 -17.47 -2.37 8.22
N ASP A 141 -16.61 -2.74 7.28
CA ASP A 141 -16.39 -4.12 6.85
C ASP A 141 -14.92 -4.50 7.07
N SER A 142 -14.65 -5.69 7.64
CA SER A 142 -13.34 -6.34 7.77
C SER A 142 -12.09 -5.46 7.82
N CYS A 143 -11.56 -5.19 9.02
CA CYS A 143 -10.29 -4.48 9.23
C CYS A 143 -9.11 -5.11 8.46
N VAL A 144 -9.13 -6.44 8.29
CA VAL A 144 -8.17 -7.21 7.47
C VAL A 144 -8.87 -8.47 6.91
N SER A 145 -8.78 -8.73 5.60
CA SER A 145 -9.28 -9.96 4.96
C SER A 145 -8.14 -10.90 4.53
N PHE A 146 -8.31 -12.22 4.69
CA PHE A 146 -7.26 -13.22 4.48
C PHE A 146 -7.66 -14.35 3.54
N ASN A 147 -6.78 -14.63 2.57
CA ASN A 147 -6.71 -15.90 1.86
C ASN A 147 -5.24 -16.30 1.59
N GLY A 148 -4.46 -16.46 2.67
CA GLY A 148 -3.01 -16.75 2.67
C GLY A 148 -2.40 -16.87 4.08
N THR A 149 -1.08 -17.09 4.18
CA THR A 149 -0.35 -17.15 5.46
C THR A 149 0.17 -15.77 5.86
N CYS A 150 -0.34 -15.23 6.97
CA CYS A 150 0.03 -13.91 7.49
C CYS A 150 0.33 -13.98 8.98
N HIS A 151 1.40 -13.30 9.43
CA HIS A 151 1.74 -13.15 10.84
C HIS A 151 1.37 -11.74 11.32
N PHE A 152 0.50 -11.66 12.32
CA PHE A 152 0.14 -10.41 12.98
C PHE A 152 0.95 -10.24 14.25
N VAL A 153 1.61 -9.09 14.38
CA VAL A 153 2.13 -8.61 15.66
C VAL A 153 1.37 -7.32 15.99
N TYR A 154 0.22 -7.49 16.64
CA TYR A 154 -0.58 -6.38 17.16
C TYR A 154 0.03 -5.95 18.51
N GLU A 155 0.58 -4.74 18.60
CA GLU A 155 0.77 -4.06 19.88
C GLU A 155 -0.36 -3.04 20.09
N HIS A 156 -1.16 -3.26 21.13
CA HIS A 156 -2.12 -2.30 21.64
C HIS A 156 -1.37 -1.10 22.23
N PHE A 157 -1.49 0.08 21.64
CA PHE A 157 -1.30 1.32 22.38
C PHE A 157 -2.67 1.89 22.73
N ARG A 158 -2.93 1.94 24.04
CA ARG A 158 -4.08 2.58 24.69
C ARG A 158 -4.17 4.06 24.36
#